data_AF-A0A1W2M0E1-F1
#
_entry.id   AF-A0A1W2M0E1-F1
#
_cell.length_a   1.000
_cell.length_b   1.000
_cell.length_c   1.000
_cell.angle_alpha   90.00
_cell.angle_beta   90.00
_cell.angle_gamma   90.00
#
_symmetry.space_group_name_H-M   'P 1'
#
loop_
_entity.id
_entity.type
_entity.pdbx_description
1 polymer ?
#
loop_
_entity_poly.entity_id
_entity_poly.type
_entity_poly.pdbx_seq_one_letter_code
_entity_poly.pdbx_strand_id
1 'polypeptide(L)'
;MDDEIDWQRDKNRFVEDVGDGELPVTSENGARLLAGPLVNQFVSLTRALLDSGSIAAVLERVVFATRDLVPGADLVSVTLLDPDGGFHTPMATDEIAGELDQLQYQYGEGACVEAARVSGPAAAFSDNLAEDARWPRFGPAAAALGFHSLVSTALLPEASSSQVSGALNVYSRRPHGIARADRDVLLLLATHASLALATTHAVTRGQLQEEQLQQALDSRDAIGQAKGILMARRGIDAAEAFEVLRHTSQNMNVKLRELAEMLSKRHTELQLPD
;
A
#
# COMPACT_ATOMS: atom_id res chain seq x y z
N MET A 1 30.67 11.57 -31.41
CA MET A 1 29.87 12.27 -32.44
C MET A 1 29.06 11.30 -33.29
N ASP A 2 29.42 10.00 -33.34
CA ASP A 2 28.64 8.97 -34.05
C ASP A 2 27.37 8.49 -33.32
N ASP A 3 27.35 8.46 -31.98
CA ASP A 3 26.20 7.93 -31.21
C ASP A 3 24.92 8.78 -31.30
N GLU A 4 25.05 10.09 -31.54
CA GLU A 4 23.91 11.00 -31.61
C GLU A 4 23.21 10.97 -32.97
N ILE A 5 23.93 10.55 -34.01
CA ILE A 5 23.42 10.34 -35.37
C ILE A 5 22.65 9.01 -35.46
N ASP A 6 23.08 8.00 -34.71
CA ASP A 6 22.41 6.69 -34.65
C ASP A 6 21.05 6.78 -33.93
N TRP A 7 21.00 7.55 -32.83
CA TRP A 7 19.76 7.83 -32.10
C TRP A 7 18.71 8.56 -32.94
N GLN A 8 19.11 9.58 -33.70
CA GLN A 8 18.16 10.33 -34.55
C GLN A 8 17.65 9.48 -35.72
N ARG A 9 18.47 8.54 -36.23
CA ARG A 9 18.08 7.63 -37.31
C ARG A 9 17.06 6.59 -36.84
N ASP A 10 17.26 6.00 -35.66
CA ASP A 10 16.30 5.05 -35.07
C ASP A 10 14.99 5.74 -34.67
N LYS A 11 15.06 6.98 -34.16
CA LYS A 11 13.89 7.79 -33.86
C LYS A 11 13.06 8.09 -35.11
N ASN A 12 13.69 8.43 -36.23
CA ASN A 12 12.98 8.73 -37.47
C ASN A 12 12.33 7.47 -38.07
N ARG A 13 12.98 6.31 -37.95
CA ARG A 13 12.42 5.02 -38.39
C ARG A 13 11.19 4.59 -37.59
N PHE A 14 11.14 4.90 -36.30
CA PHE A 14 9.97 4.64 -35.46
C PHE A 14 8.77 5.55 -35.79
N VAL A 15 9.03 6.73 -36.37
CA VAL A 15 8.00 7.71 -36.74
C VAL A 15 7.41 7.42 -38.13
N GLU A 16 8.18 6.86 -39.06
CA GLU A 16 7.74 6.56 -40.43
C GLU A 16 6.78 5.36 -40.55
N ASP A 17 6.75 4.45 -39.57
CA ASP A 17 5.88 3.25 -39.60
C ASP A 17 4.43 3.52 -39.15
N VAL A 18 4.11 4.79 -38.84
CA VAL A 18 2.76 5.24 -38.43
C VAL A 18 2.15 6.07 -39.56
N GLY A 19 1.87 5.40 -40.69
CA GLY A 19 1.28 6.02 -41.88
C GLY A 19 -0.01 5.33 -42.35
N ASP A 20 -1.07 6.12 -42.38
CA ASP A 20 -2.25 6.09 -43.27
C ASP A 20 -3.54 5.34 -42.87
N GLY A 21 -4.51 6.14 -42.39
CA GLY A 21 -5.96 5.85 -42.34
C GLY A 21 -6.75 6.92 -41.55
N GLU A 22 -7.48 7.80 -42.25
CA GLU A 22 -8.00 9.13 -41.87
C GLU A 22 -9.06 9.28 -40.72
N LEU A 23 -9.07 10.51 -40.18
CA LEU A 23 -9.80 11.18 -39.05
C LEU A 23 -11.20 11.75 -39.48
N PRO A 24 -12.05 12.48 -38.67
CA PRO A 24 -11.73 13.31 -37.49
C PRO A 24 -12.79 13.53 -36.37
N VAL A 25 -12.34 13.98 -35.17
CA VAL A 25 -12.88 15.17 -34.48
C VAL A 25 -11.75 15.81 -33.66
N THR A 26 -11.52 17.12 -33.84
CA THR A 26 -10.42 17.91 -33.25
C THR A 26 -10.82 18.56 -31.92
N SER A 27 -9.85 18.69 -31.00
CA SER A 27 -9.89 19.67 -29.91
C SER A 27 -8.46 20.14 -29.56
N GLU A 28 -8.31 21.45 -29.48
CA GLU A 28 -7.09 22.23 -29.31
C GLU A 28 -6.58 22.16 -27.86
N ASN A 29 -5.61 21.29 -27.57
CA ASN A 29 -4.48 21.56 -26.67
C ASN A 29 -3.64 20.28 -26.54
N GLY A 30 -2.56 20.25 -27.32
CA GLY A 30 -1.71 19.09 -27.57
C GLY A 30 -0.84 18.64 -26.40
N ALA A 31 -1.42 17.93 -25.45
CA ALA A 31 -0.72 16.94 -24.65
C ALA A 31 -1.35 15.57 -24.91
N ARG A 32 -0.86 14.85 -25.92
CA ARG A 32 -1.11 13.42 -26.08
C ARG A 32 -0.43 12.71 -24.90
N LEU A 33 -1.12 12.60 -23.77
CA LEU A 33 -0.75 11.65 -22.73
C LEU A 33 -0.89 10.26 -23.36
N LEU A 34 0.25 9.62 -23.56
CA LEU A 34 0.40 8.21 -23.89
C LEU A 34 -0.10 7.37 -22.70
N ALA A 35 -1.39 7.42 -22.38
CA ALA A 35 -1.94 6.67 -21.27
C ALA A 35 -2.31 5.26 -21.73
N GLY A 36 -1.32 4.38 -21.77
CA GLY A 36 -1.57 2.94 -21.87
C GLY A 36 -2.42 2.43 -20.69
N PRO A 37 -2.95 1.19 -20.76
CA PRO A 37 -3.82 0.63 -19.73
C PRO A 37 -3.25 0.72 -18.30
N LEU A 38 -1.93 0.54 -18.15
CA LEU A 38 -1.22 0.64 -16.87
C LEU A 38 -1.20 2.07 -16.30
N VAL A 39 -0.99 3.08 -17.16
CA VAL A 39 -1.00 4.49 -16.72
C VAL A 39 -2.39 4.88 -16.21
N ASN A 40 -3.45 4.42 -16.87
CA ASN A 40 -4.82 4.65 -16.42
C ASN A 40 -5.15 3.94 -15.10
N GLN A 41 -4.65 2.72 -14.91
CA GLN A 41 -4.76 2.00 -13.64
C GLN A 41 -4.05 2.76 -12.50
N PHE A 42 -2.83 3.24 -12.74
CA PHE A 42 -2.11 4.06 -11.75
C PHE A 42 -2.82 5.37 -11.45
N VAL A 43 -3.29 6.10 -12.46
CA VAL A 43 -4.05 7.35 -12.24
C VAL A 43 -5.34 7.09 -11.45
N SER A 44 -6.04 5.99 -11.76
CA SER A 44 -7.24 5.59 -11.02
C SER A 44 -6.92 5.22 -9.56
N LEU A 45 -5.82 4.52 -9.31
CA LEU A 45 -5.36 4.19 -7.97
C LEU A 45 -5.00 5.44 -7.19
N THR A 46 -4.20 6.34 -7.77
CA THR A 46 -3.79 7.60 -7.14
C THR A 46 -4.99 8.46 -6.77
N ARG A 47 -5.97 8.63 -7.67
CA ARG A 47 -7.20 9.37 -7.35
C ARG A 47 -7.96 8.73 -6.20
N ALA A 48 -8.11 7.41 -6.21
CA ALA A 48 -8.83 6.73 -5.16
C ALA A 48 -8.09 6.73 -3.80
N LEU A 49 -6.76 6.77 -3.81
CA LEU A 49 -5.95 6.98 -2.61
C LEU A 49 -6.12 8.41 -2.08
N LEU A 50 -6.12 9.42 -2.95
CA LEU A 50 -6.29 10.83 -2.55
C LEU A 50 -7.71 11.16 -2.07
N ASP A 51 -8.73 10.51 -2.64
CA ASP A 51 -10.14 10.66 -2.23
C ASP A 51 -10.48 9.82 -0.98
N SER A 52 -9.51 9.11 -0.40
CA SER A 52 -9.73 8.30 0.80
C SER A 52 -9.91 9.21 2.03
N GLY A 53 -11.07 9.11 2.68
CA GLY A 53 -11.41 9.95 3.85
C GLY A 53 -10.70 9.60 5.16
N SER A 54 -9.76 8.65 5.17
CA SER A 54 -9.01 8.26 6.37
C SER A 54 -7.70 7.54 6.06
N ILE A 55 -6.74 7.62 6.98
CA ILE A 55 -5.44 6.92 6.89
C ILE A 55 -5.64 5.42 6.70
N ALA A 56 -6.54 4.79 7.47
CA ALA A 56 -6.81 3.36 7.38
C ALA A 56 -7.25 2.95 5.96
N ALA A 57 -8.10 3.74 5.32
CA ALA A 57 -8.54 3.49 3.95
C ALA A 57 -7.41 3.63 2.92
N VAL A 58 -6.50 4.61 3.10
CA VAL A 58 -5.31 4.74 2.26
C VAL A 58 -4.41 3.51 2.39
N LEU A 59 -4.11 3.10 3.64
CA LEU A 59 -3.23 1.97 3.93
C LEU A 59 -3.76 0.66 3.38
N GLU A 60 -5.05 0.40 3.57
CA GLU A 60 -5.69 -0.78 3.00
C GLU A 60 -5.63 -0.81 1.48
N ARG A 61 -5.99 0.31 0.86
CA ARG A 61 -6.05 0.39 -0.60
C ARG A 61 -4.68 0.24 -1.23
N VAL A 62 -3.61 0.80 -0.65
CA VAL A 62 -2.26 0.56 -1.15
C VAL A 62 -1.83 -0.89 -0.92
N VAL A 63 -2.17 -1.51 0.22
CA VAL A 63 -1.81 -2.90 0.50
C VAL A 63 -2.42 -3.87 -0.51
N PHE A 64 -3.73 -3.75 -0.78
CA PHE A 64 -4.38 -4.60 -1.78
C PHE A 64 -3.97 -4.27 -3.22
N ALA A 65 -3.80 -2.99 -3.56
CA ALA A 65 -3.29 -2.64 -4.88
C ALA A 65 -1.86 -3.18 -5.11
N THR A 66 -1.02 -3.21 -4.08
CA THR A 66 0.32 -3.80 -4.15
C THR A 66 0.24 -5.30 -4.39
N ARG A 67 -0.64 -6.00 -3.66
CA ARG A 67 -0.85 -7.44 -3.87
C ARG A 67 -1.26 -7.75 -5.31
N ASP A 68 -2.12 -6.92 -5.91
CA ASP A 68 -2.66 -7.17 -7.25
C ASP A 68 -1.69 -6.76 -8.37
N LEU A 69 -0.89 -5.71 -8.15
CA LEU A 69 -0.02 -5.12 -9.17
C LEU A 69 1.42 -5.63 -9.13
N VAL A 70 1.82 -6.31 -8.06
CA VAL A 70 3.17 -6.86 -7.89
C VAL A 70 3.09 -8.40 -7.96
N PRO A 71 3.38 -9.02 -9.12
CA PRO A 71 3.31 -10.47 -9.28
C PRO A 71 4.16 -11.28 -8.30
N GLY A 72 5.26 -10.70 -7.81
CA GLY A 72 6.12 -11.31 -6.78
C GLY A 72 5.56 -11.25 -5.35
N ALA A 73 4.43 -10.58 -5.12
CA ALA A 73 3.87 -10.39 -3.79
C ALA A 73 3.02 -11.58 -3.35
N ASP A 74 3.56 -12.38 -2.41
CA ASP A 74 2.77 -13.39 -1.70
C ASP A 74 2.07 -12.79 -0.48
N LEU A 75 2.73 -11.84 0.21
CA LEU A 75 2.18 -11.06 1.31
C LEU A 75 2.55 -9.59 1.18
N VAL A 76 1.66 -8.72 1.66
CA VAL A 76 1.90 -7.27 1.75
C VAL A 76 1.52 -6.77 3.12
N SER A 77 2.33 -5.87 3.69
CA SER A 77 2.01 -5.17 4.93
C SER A 77 2.51 -3.72 4.90
N VAL A 78 2.05 -2.93 5.87
CA VAL A 78 2.59 -1.60 6.15
C VAL A 78 3.17 -1.61 7.55
N THR A 79 4.38 -1.09 7.70
CA THR A 79 4.99 -0.72 8.98
C THR A 79 4.87 0.79 9.18
N LEU A 80 4.47 1.23 10.37
CA LEU A 80 4.57 2.62 10.80
C LEU A 80 5.56 2.74 11.96
N LEU A 81 6.30 3.84 11.98
CA LEU A 81 7.19 4.26 13.08
C LEU A 81 6.42 5.20 14.00
N ASP A 82 6.30 4.81 15.26
CA ASP A 82 5.70 5.61 16.32
C ASP A 82 6.64 6.73 16.80
N PRO A 83 6.12 7.83 17.36
CA PRO A 83 6.95 8.95 17.85
C PRO A 83 7.96 8.57 18.93
N ASP A 84 7.72 7.48 19.68
CA ASP A 84 8.62 6.94 20.71
C ASP A 84 9.70 6.01 20.14
N GLY A 85 9.69 5.79 18.82
CA GLY A 85 10.63 4.91 18.12
C GLY A 85 10.15 3.45 18.01
N GLY A 86 8.95 3.13 18.49
CA GLY A 86 8.31 1.84 18.29
C GLY A 86 7.87 1.62 16.84
N PHE A 87 7.64 0.35 16.47
CA PHE A 87 7.07 -0.01 15.17
C PHE A 87 5.78 -0.80 15.38
N HIS A 88 4.82 -0.60 14.49
CA HIS A 88 3.62 -1.44 14.44
C HIS A 88 3.12 -1.63 13.01
N THR A 89 2.37 -2.72 12.81
CA THR A 89 1.74 -3.08 11.53
C THR A 89 0.25 -2.77 11.59
N PRO A 90 -0.22 -1.61 11.08
CA PRO A 90 -1.65 -1.27 11.07
C PRO A 90 -2.46 -2.04 10.00
N MET A 91 -1.81 -2.54 8.95
CA MET A 91 -2.47 -3.18 7.82
C MET A 91 -1.59 -4.26 7.19
N ALA A 92 -2.21 -5.39 6.85
CA ALA A 92 -1.56 -6.54 6.21
C ALA A 92 -2.58 -7.38 5.43
N THR A 93 -2.12 -8.11 4.41
CA THR A 93 -2.96 -9.05 3.65
C THR A 93 -3.24 -10.35 4.40
N ASP A 94 -2.38 -10.72 5.35
CA ASP A 94 -2.45 -11.95 6.14
C ASP A 94 -1.77 -11.73 7.50
N GLU A 95 -2.18 -12.49 8.52
CA GLU A 95 -1.59 -12.45 9.87
C GLU A 95 -0.10 -12.79 9.85
N ILE A 96 0.33 -13.70 8.96
CA ILE A 96 1.74 -14.08 8.81
C ILE A 96 2.60 -12.86 8.41
N ALA A 97 2.07 -11.90 7.66
CA ALA A 97 2.82 -10.69 7.33
C ALA A 97 3.11 -9.84 8.57
N GLY A 98 2.15 -9.78 9.50
CA GLY A 98 2.33 -9.14 10.81
C GLY A 98 3.33 -9.89 11.69
N GLU A 99 3.34 -11.22 11.65
CA GLU A 99 4.36 -12.02 12.35
C GLU A 99 5.77 -11.76 11.80
N LEU A 100 5.93 -11.69 10.47
CA LEU A 100 7.19 -11.37 9.80
C LEU A 100 7.69 -9.96 10.15
N ASP A 101 6.79 -8.96 10.16
CA ASP A 101 7.10 -7.60 10.60
C ASP A 101 7.54 -7.59 12.08
N GLN A 102 6.83 -8.31 12.95
CA GLN A 102 7.15 -8.40 14.37
C GLN A 102 8.52 -9.02 14.64
N LEU A 103 8.93 -10.01 13.85
CA LEU A 103 10.30 -10.56 13.91
C LEU A 103 11.35 -9.50 13.56
N GLN A 104 11.09 -8.66 12.54
CA GLN A 104 12.00 -7.56 12.21
C GLN A 104 12.13 -6.56 13.35
N TYR A 105 11.02 -6.23 14.01
CA TYR A 105 10.99 -5.32 15.16
C TYR A 105 11.76 -5.90 16.35
N GLN A 106 11.51 -7.17 16.67
CA GLN A 106 12.12 -7.86 17.80
C GLN A 106 13.63 -7.98 17.67
N TYR A 107 14.12 -8.28 16.46
CA TYR A 107 15.55 -8.39 16.21
C TYR A 107 16.21 -7.04 15.92
N GLY A 108 15.44 -6.03 15.52
CA GLY A 108 15.98 -4.79 14.98
C GLY A 108 16.70 -5.01 13.65
N GLU A 109 16.33 -6.05 12.91
CA GLU A 109 16.93 -6.48 11.64
C GLU A 109 15.82 -6.59 10.59
N GLY A 110 16.12 -6.28 9.33
CA GLY A 110 15.17 -6.44 8.23
C GLY A 110 14.91 -5.16 7.46
N ALA A 111 14.39 -5.29 6.25
CA ALA A 111 14.17 -4.15 5.38
C ALA A 111 13.15 -3.15 5.91
N CYS A 112 12.11 -3.59 6.62
CA CYS A 112 11.05 -2.68 7.03
C CYS A 112 11.53 -1.73 8.13
N VAL A 113 12.33 -2.22 9.07
CA VAL A 113 12.94 -1.40 10.12
C VAL A 113 14.06 -0.51 9.59
N GLU A 114 14.74 -0.91 8.51
CA GLU A 114 15.71 -0.07 7.83
C GLU A 114 15.02 1.06 7.05
N ALA A 115 14.06 0.72 6.18
CA ALA A 115 13.37 1.66 5.31
C ALA A 115 12.45 2.63 6.08
N ALA A 116 11.82 2.18 7.17
CA ALA A 116 10.91 3.03 7.94
C ALA A 116 11.62 4.08 8.80
N ARG A 117 12.95 4.01 8.97
CA ARG A 117 13.70 5.03 9.71
C ARG A 117 13.88 6.28 8.85
N VAL A 118 13.78 7.46 9.47
CA VAL A 118 13.96 8.75 8.79
C VAL A 118 15.33 8.87 8.10
N SER A 119 16.38 8.32 8.70
CA SER A 119 17.73 8.27 8.13
C SER A 119 18.01 7.00 7.31
N GLY A 120 16.98 6.19 7.08
CA GLY A 120 17.05 4.92 6.37
C GLY A 120 17.09 5.10 4.85
N PRO A 121 17.36 4.01 4.10
CA PRO A 121 17.27 4.05 2.65
C PRO A 121 15.82 4.17 2.18
N ALA A 122 15.61 4.72 0.98
CA ALA A 122 14.29 4.78 0.36
C ALA A 122 13.68 3.38 0.10
N ALA A 123 14.53 2.35 -0.05
CA ALA A 123 14.11 0.97 -0.10
C ALA A 123 15.23 0.05 0.41
N ALA A 124 14.85 -1.08 1.01
CA ALA A 124 15.73 -2.18 1.35
C ALA A 124 15.09 -3.50 0.88
N PHE A 125 15.90 -4.47 0.47
CA PHE A 125 15.40 -5.75 -0.05
C PHE A 125 16.41 -6.86 0.21
N SER A 126 15.94 -8.10 0.15
CA SER A 126 16.76 -9.31 0.09
C SER A 126 16.18 -10.28 -0.92
N ASP A 127 17.03 -10.77 -1.82
CA ASP A 127 16.67 -11.79 -2.80
C ASP A 127 16.77 -13.22 -2.22
N ASN A 128 17.48 -13.40 -1.11
CA ASN A 128 17.58 -14.67 -0.40
C ASN A 128 17.79 -14.44 1.11
N LEU A 129 16.70 -14.44 1.87
CA LEU A 129 16.70 -14.16 3.30
C LEU A 129 17.53 -15.14 4.11
N ALA A 130 17.54 -16.43 3.75
CA ALA A 130 18.28 -17.45 4.48
C ALA A 130 19.81 -17.23 4.42
N GLU A 131 20.30 -16.52 3.40
CA GLU A 131 21.72 -16.28 3.14
C GLU A 131 22.12 -14.82 3.36
N ASP A 132 21.20 -13.96 3.79
CA ASP A 132 21.47 -12.53 3.95
C ASP A 132 22.24 -12.23 5.23
N ALA A 133 23.55 -12.03 5.10
CA ALA A 133 24.44 -11.73 6.23
C ALA A 133 24.11 -10.43 6.97
N ARG A 134 23.29 -9.52 6.38
CA ARG A 134 22.85 -8.30 7.06
C ARG A 134 21.84 -8.60 8.18
N TRP A 135 21.05 -9.66 8.03
CA TRP A 135 19.95 -10.01 8.93
C TRP A 135 20.08 -11.45 9.45
N PRO A 136 21.14 -11.74 10.23
CA PRO A 136 21.50 -13.09 10.64
C PRO A 136 20.46 -13.78 11.55
N ARG A 137 19.56 -13.02 12.19
CA ARG A 137 18.47 -13.57 13.02
C ARG A 137 17.14 -13.53 12.27
N PHE A 138 16.81 -12.40 11.64
CA PHE A 138 15.54 -12.25 10.95
C PHE A 138 15.46 -13.14 9.69
N GLY A 139 16.51 -13.21 8.88
CA GLY A 139 16.52 -13.96 7.62
C GLY A 139 16.16 -15.45 7.78
N PRO A 140 16.86 -16.21 8.66
CA PRO A 140 16.51 -17.60 8.95
C PRO A 140 15.12 -17.78 9.58
N ALA A 141 14.67 -16.84 10.42
CA ALA A 141 13.35 -16.90 11.03
C ALA A 141 12.22 -16.72 10.01
N ALA A 142 12.37 -15.77 9.08
CA ALA A 142 11.43 -15.59 7.97
C ALA A 142 11.41 -16.81 7.03
N ALA A 143 12.57 -17.39 6.74
CA ALA A 143 12.67 -18.61 5.94
C ALA A 143 11.99 -19.81 6.60
N ALA A 144 12.03 -19.93 7.94
CA ALA A 144 11.31 -20.96 8.69
C ALA A 144 9.79 -20.80 8.60
N LEU A 145 9.28 -19.60 8.37
CA LEU A 145 7.87 -19.31 8.08
C LEU A 145 7.52 -19.45 6.57
N GLY A 146 8.49 -19.87 5.75
CA GLY A 146 8.30 -20.12 4.32
C GLY A 146 8.47 -18.92 3.40
N PHE A 147 9.07 -17.83 3.88
CA PHE A 147 9.33 -16.60 3.10
C PHE A 147 10.82 -16.39 2.87
N HIS A 148 11.19 -16.19 1.61
CA HIS A 148 12.57 -16.33 1.16
C HIS A 148 13.13 -15.08 0.49
N SER A 149 12.28 -14.15 0.05
CA SER A 149 12.72 -12.82 -0.38
C SER A 149 11.73 -11.76 0.10
N LEU A 150 12.20 -10.52 0.19
CA LEU A 150 11.37 -9.39 0.57
C LEU A 150 11.88 -8.09 -0.03
N VAL A 151 11.00 -7.09 -0.07
CA VAL A 151 11.34 -5.68 -0.27
C VAL A 151 10.48 -4.82 0.65
N SER A 152 11.08 -3.77 1.20
CA SER A 152 10.39 -2.70 1.90
C SER A 152 10.76 -1.38 1.26
N THR A 153 9.75 -0.57 0.95
CA THR A 153 9.94 0.79 0.44
C THR A 153 9.42 1.80 1.45
N ALA A 154 10.20 2.83 1.72
CA ALA A 154 9.85 3.88 2.67
C ALA A 154 8.55 4.60 2.24
N LEU A 155 7.66 4.80 3.22
CA LEU A 155 6.58 5.77 3.15
C LEU A 155 7.13 7.08 3.71
N LEU A 156 7.39 8.02 2.80
CA LEU A 156 8.13 9.23 3.14
C LEU A 156 7.19 10.23 3.84
N PRO A 157 7.62 10.83 4.97
CA PRO A 157 6.90 11.92 5.57
C PRO A 157 6.91 13.15 4.64
N GLU A 158 5.91 14.01 4.80
CA GLU A 158 5.92 15.32 4.16
C GLU A 158 7.13 16.12 4.66
N ALA A 159 7.84 16.82 3.77
CA ALA A 159 9.03 17.60 4.11
C ALA A 159 8.82 18.66 5.22
N SER A 160 7.56 19.01 5.50
CA SER A 160 7.14 19.98 6.52
C SER A 160 6.64 19.34 7.84
N SER A 161 6.40 18.02 7.88
CA SER A 161 5.79 17.35 9.03
C SER A 161 6.52 16.07 9.44
N SER A 162 6.80 15.93 10.73
CA SER A 162 7.63 14.87 11.30
C SER A 162 6.88 13.57 11.61
N GLN A 163 5.71 13.30 11.00
CA GLN A 163 4.70 12.53 11.74
C GLN A 163 4.29 11.16 11.20
N VAL A 164 4.65 10.77 9.97
CA VAL A 164 4.49 9.36 9.55
C VAL A 164 5.69 8.94 8.72
N SER A 165 6.63 8.28 9.37
CA SER A 165 7.67 7.50 8.71
C SER A 165 7.23 6.05 8.75
N GLY A 166 7.34 5.33 7.65
CA GLY A 166 6.87 3.96 7.58
C GLY A 166 7.49 3.21 6.41
N ALA A 167 7.03 1.99 6.19
CA ALA A 167 7.41 1.20 5.03
C ALA A 167 6.23 0.39 4.50
N LEU A 168 6.16 0.26 3.18
CA LEU A 168 5.31 -0.69 2.49
C LEU A 168 6.15 -1.94 2.17
N ASN A 169 5.72 -3.08 2.68
CA ASN A 169 6.48 -4.33 2.70
C ASN A 169 5.84 -5.35 1.77
N VAL A 170 6.67 -6.08 1.04
CA VAL A 170 6.28 -7.21 0.18
C VAL A 170 7.16 -8.39 0.53
N TYR A 171 6.55 -9.54 0.73
CA TYR A 171 7.25 -10.81 0.96
C TYR A 171 6.91 -11.81 -0.14
N SER A 172 7.90 -12.64 -0.49
CA SER A 172 7.70 -13.77 -1.39
C SER A 172 8.15 -15.10 -0.78
N ARG A 173 7.41 -16.16 -1.09
CA ARG A 173 7.73 -17.56 -0.80
C ARG A 173 8.85 -18.11 -1.68
N ARG A 174 9.29 -17.35 -2.70
CA ARG A 174 10.39 -17.76 -3.59
C ARG A 174 11.64 -16.92 -3.30
N PRO A 175 12.83 -17.53 -3.24
CA PRO A 175 14.07 -16.77 -3.43
C PRO A 175 14.02 -16.07 -4.78
N HIS A 176 14.52 -14.83 -4.86
CA HIS A 176 14.47 -13.97 -6.05
C HIS A 176 13.03 -13.79 -6.59
N GLY A 177 12.03 -13.90 -5.70
CA GLY A 177 10.61 -13.86 -6.06
C GLY A 177 10.12 -12.48 -6.49
N ILE A 178 10.86 -11.43 -6.10
CA ILE A 178 10.53 -10.02 -6.35
C ILE A 178 11.53 -9.46 -7.36
N ALA A 179 11.08 -9.34 -8.61
CA ALA A 179 11.88 -8.85 -9.72
C ALA A 179 12.18 -7.35 -9.60
N ARG A 180 13.13 -6.84 -10.39
CA ARG A 180 13.41 -5.39 -10.42
C ARG A 180 12.18 -4.56 -10.79
N ALA A 181 11.41 -5.01 -11.79
CA ALA A 181 10.18 -4.34 -12.20
C ALA A 181 9.13 -4.29 -11.09
N ASP A 182 9.06 -5.32 -10.25
CA ASP A 182 8.17 -5.36 -9.07
C ASP A 182 8.56 -4.27 -8.06
N ARG A 183 9.86 -4.07 -7.86
CA ARG A 183 10.38 -3.02 -6.98
C ARG A 183 10.10 -1.62 -7.52
N ASP A 184 10.17 -1.44 -8.83
CA ASP A 184 9.83 -0.17 -9.49
C ASP A 184 8.33 0.16 -9.31
N VAL A 185 7.46 -0.84 -9.46
CA VAL A 185 6.02 -0.72 -9.17
C VAL A 185 5.78 -0.39 -7.70
N LEU A 186 6.45 -1.09 -6.79
CA LEU A 186 6.33 -0.86 -5.35
C LEU A 186 6.76 0.57 -4.96
N LEU A 187 7.84 1.08 -5.57
CA LEU A 187 8.29 2.45 -5.35
C LEU A 187 7.24 3.47 -5.77
N LEU A 188 6.59 3.26 -6.91
CA LEU A 188 5.48 4.10 -7.35
C LEU A 188 4.32 4.03 -6.37
N LEU A 189 3.93 2.83 -5.91
CA LEU A 189 2.83 2.64 -4.97
C LEU A 189 3.11 3.32 -3.62
N ALA A 190 4.33 3.15 -3.08
CA ALA A 190 4.78 3.79 -1.86
C ALA A 190 4.79 5.33 -1.98
N THR A 191 5.19 5.86 -3.14
CA THR A 191 5.17 7.30 -3.42
C THR A 191 3.75 7.86 -3.38
N HIS A 192 2.80 7.19 -4.03
CA HIS A 192 1.40 7.63 -4.05
C HIS A 192 0.72 7.47 -2.69
N ALA A 193 1.04 6.40 -1.95
CA ALA A 193 0.59 6.24 -0.57
C ALA A 193 1.14 7.34 0.33
N SER A 194 2.42 7.69 0.20
CA SER A 194 3.02 8.80 0.95
C SER A 194 2.27 10.12 0.69
N LEU A 195 1.95 10.42 -0.56
CA LEU A 195 1.17 11.61 -0.93
C LEU A 195 -0.27 11.57 -0.38
N ALA A 196 -0.93 10.42 -0.46
CA ALA A 196 -2.28 10.24 0.06
C ALA A 196 -2.34 10.33 1.58
N LEU A 197 -1.34 9.79 2.28
CA LEU A 197 -1.21 9.93 3.74
C LEU A 197 -0.99 11.39 4.11
N ALA A 198 -0.08 12.10 3.44
CA ALA A 198 0.18 13.51 3.71
C ALA A 198 -1.07 14.38 3.51
N THR A 199 -1.80 14.18 2.40
CA THR A 199 -3.03 14.93 2.10
C THR A 199 -4.16 14.60 3.08
N THR A 200 -4.36 13.33 3.42
CA THR A 200 -5.35 12.90 4.41
C THR A 200 -5.04 13.49 5.78
N HIS A 201 -3.77 13.47 6.21
CA HIS A 201 -3.34 14.12 7.45
C HIS A 201 -3.56 15.63 7.45
N ALA A 202 -3.27 16.32 6.34
CA ALA A 202 -3.49 17.76 6.21
C ALA A 202 -4.98 18.12 6.29
N VAL A 203 -5.85 17.35 5.63
CA VAL A 203 -7.32 17.49 5.71
C VAL A 203 -7.79 17.25 7.15
N THR A 204 -7.29 16.20 7.80
CA THR A 204 -7.70 15.86 9.17
C THR A 204 -7.21 16.92 10.17
N ARG A 205 -5.99 17.46 10.01
CA ARG A 205 -5.48 18.61 10.82
C ARG A 205 -6.26 19.91 10.56
N GLY A 206 -6.68 20.16 9.33
CA GLY A 206 -7.54 21.29 8.99
C GLY A 206 -8.94 21.18 9.60
N GLN A 207 -9.38 19.96 9.93
CA GLN A 207 -10.68 19.68 10.52
C GLN A 207 -10.66 19.50 12.04
N LEU A 208 -9.49 19.25 12.67
CA LEU A 208 -9.38 18.91 14.09
C LEU A 208 -8.03 19.38 14.68
N GLN A 209 -8.11 20.30 15.64
CA GLN A 209 -7.15 20.38 16.73
C GLN A 209 -7.45 19.24 17.73
N GLU A 210 -6.42 18.47 18.09
CA GLU A 210 -6.24 17.66 19.32
C GLU A 210 -6.67 16.18 19.52
N GLU A 211 -7.22 15.40 18.56
CA GLU A 211 -7.71 14.02 18.91
C GLU A 211 -7.31 12.82 18.01
N GLN A 212 -6.30 12.91 17.14
CA GLN A 212 -6.19 11.94 16.02
C GLN A 212 -5.37 10.66 16.22
N LEU A 213 -4.41 10.60 17.15
CA LEU A 213 -3.58 9.40 17.26
C LEU A 213 -4.32 8.24 17.94
N GLN A 214 -5.16 8.55 18.93
CA GLN A 214 -6.05 7.57 19.56
C GLN A 214 -7.09 7.02 18.56
N GLN A 215 -7.45 7.82 17.55
CA GLN A 215 -8.50 7.44 16.61
C GLN A 215 -8.09 6.37 15.59
N ALA A 216 -6.80 6.26 15.24
CA ALA A 216 -6.32 5.27 14.28
C ALA A 216 -6.27 3.86 14.89
N LEU A 217 -5.86 3.74 16.16
CA LEU A 217 -5.79 2.47 16.89
C LEU A 217 -7.18 1.94 17.24
N ASP A 218 -8.08 2.78 17.75
CA ASP A 218 -9.46 2.37 18.07
C ASP A 218 -10.26 1.96 16.80
N SER A 219 -9.89 2.50 15.63
CA SER A 219 -10.50 2.11 14.36
C SER A 219 -10.15 0.67 13.96
N ARG A 220 -8.95 0.19 14.32
CA ARG A 220 -8.48 -1.16 13.98
C ARG A 220 -9.28 -2.22 14.73
N ASP A 221 -9.54 -2.01 16.01
CA ASP A 221 -10.29 -2.94 16.85
C ASP A 221 -11.76 -3.00 16.44
N ALA A 222 -12.39 -1.84 16.20
CA ALA A 222 -13.79 -1.78 15.79
C ALA A 222 -14.01 -2.47 14.43
N ILE A 223 -13.16 -2.20 13.44
CA ILE A 223 -13.26 -2.80 12.10
C ILE A 223 -12.96 -4.30 12.15
N GLY A 224 -11.92 -4.72 12.88
CA GLY A 224 -11.61 -6.15 13.04
C GLY A 224 -12.77 -6.94 13.65
N GLN A 225 -13.40 -6.40 14.70
CA GLN A 225 -14.59 -7.01 15.31
C GLN A 225 -15.78 -7.08 14.35
N ALA A 226 -16.05 -5.99 13.62
CA ALA A 226 -17.13 -5.96 12.65
C ALA A 226 -16.92 -6.96 11.50
N LYS A 227 -15.70 -7.09 11.00
CA LYS A 227 -15.32 -8.12 10.00
C LYS A 227 -15.57 -9.51 10.55
N GLY A 228 -15.10 -9.82 11.77
CA GLY A 228 -15.33 -11.11 12.41
C GLY A 228 -16.82 -11.44 12.58
N ILE A 229 -17.65 -10.46 12.94
CA ILE A 229 -19.11 -10.63 13.03
C ILE A 229 -19.72 -10.97 11.66
N LEU A 230 -19.32 -10.26 10.61
CA LEU A 230 -19.84 -10.50 9.25
C LEU A 230 -19.39 -11.84 8.70
N MET A 231 -18.13 -12.23 8.91
CA MET A 231 -17.61 -13.54 8.55
C MET A 231 -18.42 -14.65 9.24
N ALA A 232 -18.64 -14.54 10.56
CA ALA A 232 -19.40 -15.52 11.32
C ALA A 232 -20.88 -15.59 10.90
N ARG A 233 -21.49 -14.46 10.51
CA ARG A 233 -22.91 -14.40 10.14
C ARG A 233 -23.20 -14.79 8.70
N ARG A 234 -22.32 -14.45 7.77
CA ARG A 234 -22.55 -14.61 6.33
C ARG A 234 -21.71 -15.73 5.71
N GLY A 235 -20.77 -16.29 6.45
CA GLY A 235 -19.85 -17.33 5.94
C GLY A 235 -18.91 -16.80 4.85
N ILE A 236 -18.68 -15.49 4.82
CA ILE A 236 -17.82 -14.80 3.86
C ILE A 236 -16.41 -14.61 4.44
N ASP A 237 -15.44 -14.40 3.57
CA ASP A 237 -14.08 -14.15 4.01
C ASP A 237 -13.87 -12.71 4.52
N ALA A 238 -12.68 -12.43 5.07
CA ALA A 238 -12.36 -11.13 5.63
C ALA A 238 -12.34 -10.00 4.59
N ALA A 239 -12.02 -10.29 3.32
CA ALA A 239 -11.99 -9.29 2.26
C ALA A 239 -13.43 -8.93 1.83
N GLU A 240 -14.28 -9.94 1.64
CA GLU A 240 -15.70 -9.78 1.35
C GLU A 240 -16.43 -9.05 2.49
N ALA A 241 -16.16 -9.42 3.74
CA ALA A 241 -16.72 -8.75 4.91
C ALA A 241 -16.37 -7.26 4.96
N PHE A 242 -15.14 -6.91 4.56
CA PHE A 242 -14.73 -5.53 4.48
C PHE A 242 -15.44 -4.77 3.35
N GLU A 243 -15.57 -5.35 2.16
CA GLU A 243 -16.32 -4.73 1.06
C GLU A 243 -17.78 -4.48 1.43
N VAL A 244 -18.40 -5.39 2.18
CA VAL A 244 -19.74 -5.17 2.74
C VAL A 244 -19.77 -3.94 3.66
N LEU A 245 -18.80 -3.80 4.57
CA LEU A 245 -18.71 -2.62 5.44
C LEU A 245 -18.46 -1.34 4.63
N ARG A 246 -17.56 -1.39 3.64
CA ARG A 246 -17.20 -0.26 2.78
C ARG A 246 -18.39 0.23 1.96
N HIS A 247 -19.08 -0.68 1.29
CA HIS A 247 -20.26 -0.37 0.48
C HIS A 247 -21.39 0.18 1.36
N THR A 248 -21.61 -0.39 2.54
CA THR A 248 -22.62 0.09 3.49
C THR A 248 -22.28 1.47 4.03
N SER A 249 -21.02 1.73 4.38
CA SER A 249 -20.53 3.02 4.86
C SER A 249 -20.71 4.10 3.80
N GLN A 250 -20.40 3.80 2.53
CA GLN A 250 -20.60 4.71 1.40
C GLN A 250 -22.08 5.00 1.14
N ASN A 251 -22.92 3.97 1.12
CA ASN A 251 -24.37 4.13 0.91
C ASN A 251 -25.05 4.93 2.01
N MET A 252 -24.59 4.76 3.26
CA MET A 252 -25.12 5.47 4.41
C MET A 252 -24.44 6.83 4.65
N ASN A 253 -23.38 7.15 3.89
CA ASN A 253 -22.55 8.33 4.08
C ASN A 253 -22.08 8.53 5.53
N VAL A 254 -21.72 7.44 6.20
CA VAL A 254 -21.17 7.43 7.57
C VAL A 254 -19.74 6.93 7.54
N LYS A 255 -18.92 7.37 8.49
CA LYS A 255 -17.52 6.90 8.56
C LYS A 255 -17.50 5.39 8.81
N LEU A 256 -16.62 4.68 8.11
CA LEU A 256 -16.50 3.23 8.21
C LEU A 256 -16.28 2.74 9.66
N ARG A 257 -15.48 3.48 10.42
CA ARG A 257 -15.28 3.22 11.86
C ARG A 257 -16.58 3.31 12.64
N GLU A 258 -17.38 4.36 12.44
CA GLU A 258 -18.65 4.54 13.14
C GLU A 258 -19.62 3.40 12.78
N LEU A 259 -19.64 2.98 11.52
CA LEU A 259 -20.39 1.80 11.08
C LEU A 259 -19.91 0.53 11.78
N ALA A 260 -18.59 0.32 11.86
CA ALA A 260 -18.01 -0.82 12.52
C ALA A 260 -18.31 -0.83 14.02
N GLU A 261 -18.19 0.30 14.71
CA GLU A 261 -18.58 0.45 16.11
C GLU A 261 -20.07 0.19 16.33
N MET A 262 -20.94 0.68 15.44
CA MET A 262 -22.38 0.38 15.49
C MET A 262 -22.64 -1.12 15.33
N LEU A 263 -21.95 -1.78 14.40
CA LEU A 263 -22.11 -3.21 14.14
C LEU A 263 -21.61 -4.05 15.33
N SER A 264 -20.47 -3.66 15.91
CA SER A 264 -19.91 -4.30 17.11
C SER A 264 -20.78 -4.08 18.34
N LYS A 265 -21.36 -2.89 18.55
CA LYS A 265 -22.26 -2.60 19.69
C LYS A 265 -23.65 -3.23 19.50
N ARG A 266 -24.14 -3.37 18.26
CA ARG A 266 -25.48 -3.88 17.93
C ARG A 266 -25.45 -5.28 17.31
N HIS A 267 -24.41 -6.07 17.58
CA HIS A 267 -24.26 -7.43 17.04
C HIS A 267 -25.38 -8.39 17.50
N THR A 268 -26.31 -7.94 18.35
CA THR A 268 -27.50 -8.70 18.78
C THR A 268 -28.79 -8.16 18.15
N GLU A 269 -28.79 -6.95 17.54
CA GLU A 269 -30.01 -6.22 17.17
C GLU A 269 -30.18 -5.91 15.68
N LEU A 270 -29.13 -5.96 14.86
CA LEU A 270 -29.25 -5.66 13.42
C LEU A 270 -29.42 -6.95 12.59
N GLN A 271 -30.64 -7.21 12.11
CA GLN A 271 -30.85 -7.93 10.85
C GLN A 271 -30.59 -6.94 9.71
N LEU A 272 -29.48 -7.12 9.00
CA LEU A 272 -29.25 -6.39 7.76
C LEU A 272 -30.08 -7.06 6.66
N PRO A 273 -30.74 -6.30 5.76
CA PRO A 273 -31.52 -6.88 4.67
C PRO A 273 -30.62 -7.75 3.78
N ASP A 274 -31.24 -8.80 3.21
CA ASP A 274 -30.63 -9.74 2.26
C ASP A 274 -30.00 -9.03 1.05
#